data_AF-A0A383EA80-F1
#
_entry.id   AF-A0A383EA80-F1
#
_cell.length_a   1.000
_cell.length_b   1.000
_cell.length_c   1.000
_cell.angle_alpha   90.00
_cell.angle_beta   90.00
_cell.angle_gamma   90.00
#
_symmetry.space_group_name_H-M   'P 1'
#
loop_
_entity.id
_entity.type
_entity.pdbx_description
1 polymer ?
#
loop_
_entity_poly.entity_id
_entity_poly.type
_entity_poly.pdbx_seq_one_letter_code
_entity_poly.pdbx_strand_id
1 'polypeptide(L)'
;MPYLPNPRIDNPDVIVIGTGAAGGVMMKELARSGLKVVALEMGPWLKTRDYTQDELKSHILRGLIKYDQPNTYRRRVEEEAEAMHSINMQSNVGGATI
;
A
#
# COMPACT_ATOMS: atom_id res chain seq x y z
N MET A 1 3.95 18.59 4.21
CA MET A 1 3.12 18.60 2.99
C MET A 1 1.68 18.88 3.42
N PRO A 2 0.94 19.79 2.77
CA PRO A 2 -0.48 19.92 3.07
C PRO A 2 -1.16 18.64 2.60
N TYR A 3 -1.77 17.93 3.53
CA TYR A 3 -2.74 16.87 3.25
C TYR A 3 -3.74 17.46 2.24
N LEU A 4 -3.86 16.88 1.04
CA LEU A 4 -4.93 17.25 0.12
C LEU A 4 -6.24 17.20 0.93
N PRO A 5 -7.14 18.20 0.81
CA PRO A 5 -8.40 18.17 1.54
C PRO A 5 -9.03 16.82 1.23
N ASN A 6 -9.23 15.99 2.26
CA ASN A 6 -9.85 14.68 2.13
C ASN A 6 -11.11 14.89 1.31
N PRO A 7 -11.13 14.53 0.01
CA PRO A 7 -12.36 14.65 -0.74
C PRO A 7 -13.23 13.62 -0.05
N ARG A 8 -14.20 14.07 0.75
CA ARG A 8 -15.19 13.18 1.31
C ARG A 8 -15.94 12.62 0.10
N ILE A 9 -15.45 11.49 -0.41
CA ILE A 9 -16.12 10.75 -1.44
C ILE A 9 -17.25 10.05 -0.71
N ASP A 10 -18.39 10.74 -0.68
CA ASP A 10 -19.60 10.18 -0.11
C ASP A 10 -20.08 9.03 -1.01
N ASN A 11 -20.33 7.88 -0.39
CA ASN A 11 -20.87 6.68 -1.02
C ASN A 11 -20.02 6.15 -2.20
N PRO A 12 -18.82 5.61 -1.96
CA PRO A 12 -18.04 4.91 -2.98
C PRO A 12 -18.77 3.62 -3.41
N ASP A 13 -18.67 3.28 -4.69
CA ASP A 13 -19.22 2.02 -5.20
C ASP A 13 -18.29 0.84 -4.86
N VAL A 14 -16.98 1.09 -4.83
CA VAL A 14 -15.95 0.10 -4.47
C VAL A 14 -14.85 0.74 -3.63
N ILE A 15 -14.40 0.01 -2.60
CA ILE A 15 -13.19 0.33 -1.84
C ILE A 15 -12.13 -0.74 -2.11
N VAL A 16 -10.96 -0.33 -2.58
CA VAL A 16 -9.80 -1.20 -2.80
C VAL A 16 -8.81 -1.00 -1.65
N ILE A 17 -8.50 -2.08 -0.93
CA ILE A 17 -7.51 -2.06 0.16
C ILE A 17 -6.18 -2.58 -0.39
N GLY A 18 -5.16 -1.74 -0.36
CA GLY A 18 -3.86 -1.97 -0.95
C GLY A 18 -3.81 -1.58 -2.43
N THR A 19 -2.84 -0.76 -2.81
CA THR A 19 -2.65 -0.26 -4.18
C THR A 19 -1.42 -0.84 -4.85
N GLY A 20 -1.04 -2.07 -4.47
CA GLY A 20 0.02 -2.83 -5.13
C GLY A 20 -0.33 -3.25 -6.56
N ALA A 21 0.50 -4.11 -7.17
CA ALA A 21 0.35 -4.60 -8.55
C ALA A 21 -1.10 -4.90 -8.95
N ALA A 22 -1.78 -5.72 -8.15
CA ALA A 22 -3.16 -6.13 -8.40
C ALA A 22 -4.16 -5.01 -8.13
N GLY A 23 -4.02 -4.30 -7.00
CA GLY A 23 -4.91 -3.21 -6.61
C GLY A 23 -4.93 -2.09 -7.65
N GLY A 24 -3.75 -1.68 -8.12
CA GLY A 24 -3.59 -0.66 -9.17
C GLY A 24 -4.35 -1.00 -10.46
N VAL A 25 -4.16 -2.23 -10.96
CA VAL A 25 -4.83 -2.69 -12.17
C VAL A 25 -6.35 -2.76 -11.97
N MET A 26 -6.81 -3.32 -10.85
CA MET A 26 -8.23 -3.42 -10.52
C MET A 26 -8.90 -2.04 -10.47
N MET A 27 -8.28 -1.09 -9.76
CA MET A 27 -8.79 0.29 -9.66
C MET A 27 -8.94 0.94 -11.02
N LYS A 28 -7.95 0.76 -11.91
CA LYS A 28 -8.01 1.31 -13.26
C LYS A 28 -9.21 0.77 -14.04
N GLU A 29 -9.42 -0.54 -14.04
CA GLU A 29 -10.52 -1.12 -14.81
C GLU A 29 -11.90 -0.78 -14.23
N LEU A 30 -12.05 -0.76 -12.90
CA LEU A 30 -13.28 -0.33 -12.22
C LEU A 30 -13.58 1.17 -12.43
N ALA A 31 -12.57 2.03 -12.38
CA ALA A 31 -12.77 3.46 -12.63
C ALA A 31 -13.15 3.71 -14.10
N ARG A 32 -12.55 2.96 -15.05
CA ARG A 32 -12.89 3.05 -16.47
C ARG A 32 -14.29 2.55 -16.81
N SER A 33 -14.89 1.70 -15.98
CA SER A 33 -16.30 1.31 -16.11
C SER A 33 -17.28 2.34 -15.53
N GLY A 34 -16.79 3.44 -14.95
CA GLY A 34 -17.61 4.53 -14.41
C GLY A 34 -17.92 4.43 -12.92
N LEU A 35 -17.30 3.50 -12.18
CA LEU A 35 -17.52 3.35 -10.74
C LEU A 35 -16.71 4.40 -9.94
N LYS A 36 -17.27 4.85 -8.81
CA LYS A 36 -16.57 5.66 -7.81
C LYS A 36 -15.70 4.75 -6.93
N VAL A 37 -14.41 4.70 -7.25
CA VAL A 37 -13.44 3.84 -6.56
C VAL A 37 -12.64 4.66 -5.55
N VAL A 38 -12.60 4.18 -4.30
CA VAL A 38 -11.71 4.70 -3.24
C VAL A 38 -10.62 3.69 -2.94
N ALA A 39 -9.39 4.15 -2.78
CA ALA A 39 -8.24 3.33 -2.46
C ALA A 39 -7.73 3.63 -1.05
N LEU A 40 -7.46 2.59 -0.27
CA LEU A 40 -6.81 2.71 1.04
C LEU A 40 -5.45 2.03 0.99
N GLU A 41 -4.41 2.78 1.30
CA GLU A 41 -3.04 2.30 1.32
C GLU A 41 -2.36 2.71 2.63
N MET A 42 -1.61 1.78 3.23
CA MET A 42 -0.94 2.00 4.50
C MET A 42 0.35 2.81 4.32
N GLY A 43 1.06 2.59 3.21
CA GLY A 43 2.35 3.21 2.94
C GLY A 43 2.25 4.69 2.49
N PRO A 44 3.30 5.50 2.71
CA PRO A 44 3.38 6.86 2.16
C PRO A 44 3.39 6.87 0.63
N TRP A 45 2.91 7.99 0.08
CA TRP A 45 3.10 8.34 -1.33
C TRP A 45 4.53 8.87 -1.55
N LEU A 46 5.43 7.99 -1.99
CA LEU A 46 6.80 8.36 -2.34
C LEU A 46 6.85 8.92 -3.77
N LYS A 47 7.74 9.87 -4.01
CA LYS A 47 8.04 10.44 -5.33
C LYS A 47 9.37 9.91 -5.82
N THR A 48 9.64 10.06 -7.13
CA THR A 48 10.90 9.62 -7.75
C THR A 48 12.16 10.02 -6.98
N ARG A 49 12.20 11.24 -6.42
CA ARG A 49 13.33 11.74 -5.62
C ARG A 49 13.57 11.02 -4.30
N ASP A 50 12.56 10.33 -3.78
CA ASP A 50 12.63 9.60 -2.51
C ASP A 50 13.26 8.20 -2.71
N TYR A 51 13.39 7.76 -3.96
CA TYR A 51 14.06 6.52 -4.34
C TYR A 51 15.53 6.77 -4.67
N THR A 52 16.40 5.88 -4.18
CA THR A 52 17.83 5.87 -4.47
C THR A 52 18.19 4.53 -5.11
N GLN A 53 19.05 4.53 -6.13
CA GLN A 53 19.60 3.30 -6.72
C GLN A 53 20.70 2.71 -5.82
N ASP A 54 20.31 2.34 -4.61
CA ASP A 54 21.16 1.71 -3.60
C ASP A 54 20.45 0.45 -3.12
N GLU A 55 20.89 -0.69 -3.66
CA GLU A 55 20.33 -2.00 -3.34
C GLU A 55 20.62 -2.42 -1.89
N LEU A 56 21.76 -2.00 -1.33
CA LEU A 56 22.08 -2.29 0.06
C LEU A 56 21.05 -1.60 0.96
N LYS A 57 20.77 -0.32 0.71
CA LYS A 57 19.76 0.43 1.45
C LYS A 57 18.35 -0.14 1.24
N SER A 58 18.01 -0.50 0.00
CA SER A 58 16.63 -0.86 -0.37
C SER A 58 16.26 -2.30 0.00
N HIS A 59 17.15 -3.26 -0.25
CA HIS A 59 16.89 -4.70 -0.09
C HIS A 59 17.49 -5.28 1.19
N ILE A 60 18.70 -4.86 1.58
CA ILE A 60 19.40 -5.44 2.74
C ILE A 60 19.04 -4.70 4.03
N LEU A 61 19.14 -3.37 4.02
CA LEU A 61 18.82 -2.51 5.16
C LEU A 61 17.34 -2.16 5.25
N ARG A 62 16.54 -2.57 4.25
CA ARG A 62 15.08 -2.46 4.23
C ARG A 62 14.59 -1.04 4.48
N GLY A 63 15.24 -0.05 3.87
CA GLY A 63 14.96 1.36 4.06
C GLY A 63 13.56 1.83 3.61
N LEU A 64 12.79 0.94 2.98
CA LEU A 64 11.41 1.19 2.53
C LEU A 64 10.38 0.31 3.27
N ILE A 65 10.77 -0.37 4.36
CA ILE A 65 9.85 -1.13 5.21
C ILE A 65 9.49 -0.28 6.43
N LYS A 66 8.21 -0.28 6.78
CA LYS A 66 7.69 0.43 7.96
C LYS A 66 7.72 -0.49 9.19
N TYR A 67 8.73 -0.33 10.04
CA TYR A 67 8.92 -1.18 11.24
C TYR A 67 7.92 -0.91 12.37
N ASP A 68 7.32 0.27 12.43
CA ASP A 68 6.34 0.69 13.44
C ASP A 68 4.91 0.21 13.12
N GLN A 69 4.66 -0.32 11.92
CA GLN A 69 3.37 -0.90 11.52
C GLN A 69 3.60 -2.22 10.80
N PRO A 70 3.90 -3.31 11.54
CA PRO A 70 4.16 -4.60 10.94
C PRO A 70 2.88 -5.16 10.30
N ASN A 71 3.02 -5.77 9.12
CA ASN A 71 1.96 -6.60 8.58
C ASN A 71 1.69 -7.72 9.56
N THR A 72 0.43 -7.94 9.92
CA THR A 72 0.04 -9.06 10.78
C THR A 72 -0.57 -10.18 9.94
N TYR A 73 -0.37 -11.42 10.38
CA TYR A 73 -0.95 -12.59 9.71
C TYR A 73 -1.64 -13.50 10.72
N ARG A 74 -2.78 -14.05 10.30
CA ARG A 74 -3.45 -15.18 10.94
C ARG A 74 -3.95 -16.12 9.86
N ARG A 75 -3.99 -17.42 10.14
CA ARG A 75 -4.47 -18.40 9.17
C ARG A 75 -5.99 -18.52 9.19
N ARG A 76 -6.59 -18.41 10.37
CA ARG A 76 -8.03 -18.49 10.58
C ARG A 76 -8.59 -17.20 11.13
N VAL A 77 -9.91 -17.01 11.05
CA VAL A 77 -10.55 -15.76 11.49
C VAL A 77 -10.53 -15.63 13.01
N GLU A 78 -10.56 -16.76 13.71
CA GLU A 78 -10.63 -16.88 15.17
C GLU A 78 -9.26 -16.72 15.85
N GLU A 79 -8.17 -16.82 15.10
CA GLU A 79 -6.81 -16.70 15.62
C GLU A 79 -6.44 -15.22 15.86
N GLU A 80 -5.65 -14.95 16.90
CA GLU A 80 -5.01 -13.64 17.03
C GLU A 80 -3.98 -13.45 15.91
N ALA A 81 -3.94 -12.26 15.31
CA ALA A 81 -3.00 -11.97 14.24
C ALA A 81 -1.62 -11.62 14.82
N GLU A 82 -0.61 -12.39 14.44
CA GLU A 82 0.76 -12.17 14.89
C GLU A 82 1.52 -11.26 13.91
N ALA A 83 2.46 -10.47 14.43
CA ALA A 83 3.32 -9.65 13.60
C ALA A 83 4.16 -10.55 12.67
N MET A 84 3.99 -10.36 11.37
CA MET A 84 4.76 -11.04 10.34
C MET A 84 5.96 -10.17 9.97
N HIS A 85 7.15 -10.73 10.14
CA HIS A 85 8.37 -10.13 9.66
C HIS A 85 8.56 -10.44 8.17
N SER A 86 7.79 -9.78 7.30
CA SER A 86 7.95 -9.91 5.85
C SER A 86 9.21 -9.16 5.43
N ILE A 87 10.20 -9.91 4.93
CA ILE A 87 11.51 -9.37 4.57
C ILE A 87 11.53 -8.59 3.24
N ASN A 88 10.43 -8.62 2.47
CA ASN A 88 10.41 -8.14 1.08
C ASN A 88 9.26 -7.20 0.72
N MET A 89 8.34 -6.86 1.63
CA MET A 89 7.25 -5.93 1.30
C MET A 89 7.61 -4.50 1.66
N GLN A 90 8.00 -3.72 0.65
CA GLN A 90 8.07 -2.26 0.75
C GLN A 90 6.72 -1.69 1.15
N SER A 91 6.74 -0.77 2.10
CA SER A 91 5.56 -0.10 2.66
C SER A 91 5.42 1.28 2.02
N ASN A 92 4.94 1.34 0.79
CA ASN A 92 4.67 2.58 0.06
C ASN A 92 3.50 2.38 -0.91
N VAL A 93 2.98 3.48 -1.47
CA VAL A 93 1.94 3.40 -2.50
C VAL A 93 2.48 2.69 -3.75
N GLY A 94 1.85 1.57 -4.12
CA GLY A 94 2.33 0.67 -5.17
C GLY A 94 2.97 -0.62 -4.65
N GLY A 95 3.23 -0.69 -3.34
CA GLY A 95 3.85 -1.82 -2.66
C GLY A 95 5.26 -2.12 -3.18
N ALA A 96 5.69 -3.38 -3.04
CA ALA A 96 6.99 -3.86 -3.54
C ALA A 96 6.99 -4.24 -5.03
N THR A 97 6.00 -3.77 -5.80
CA THR A 97 5.86 -4.17 -7.20
C THR A 97 6.99 -3.55 -8.02
N ILE A 98 7.93 -4.39 -8.47
CA ILE A 98 8.85 -4.07 -9.57
C ILE A 98 8.18 -4.35 -10.91
#